data_AF-A0A9D1DS55-F1
#
_entry.id   AF-A0A9D1DS55-F1
#
_cell.length_a   1.000
_cell.length_b   1.000
_cell.length_c   1.000
_cell.angle_alpha   90.00
_cell.angle_beta   90.00
_cell.angle_gamma   90.00
#
_symmetry.space_group_name_H-M   'P 1'
#
loop_
_entity.id
_entity.type
_entity.pdbx_description
1 polymer ?
#
loop_
_entity_poly.entity_id
_entity_poly.type
_entity_poly.pdbx_seq_one_letter_code
_entity_poly.pdbx_strand_id
1 'polypeptide(L)'
;GASGTADIWYRVRKTWADAKSQIGAFRVLENAKNCADENPGYSVFDVNGVNIYTPDTAAFSPYLVRVSITDLNIRKGPGTDYAKTGKFTGKGVFTIVEMKSGKGSTAGWGRLKSGARWISLDYCKKI
;
A
#
# COMPACT_ATOMS: atom_id res chain seq x y z
N GLY A 1 -19.15 37.32 18.82
CA GLY A 1 -19.30 37.07 17.37
C GLY A 1 -19.16 35.60 17.12
N ALA A 2 -20.03 35.02 16.29
CA ALA A 2 -20.27 33.59 16.16
C ALA A 2 -19.00 32.72 15.95
N SER A 3 -18.89 31.64 16.73
CA SER A 3 -17.91 30.56 16.58
C SER A 3 -18.24 29.71 15.35
N GLY A 4 -17.75 30.12 14.19
CA GLY A 4 -17.90 29.38 12.94
C GLY A 4 -16.79 28.34 12.73
N THR A 5 -16.65 27.36 13.61
CA THR A 5 -15.88 26.15 13.26
C THR A 5 -16.81 25.27 12.44
N ALA A 6 -16.82 25.46 11.11
CA ALA A 6 -17.48 24.52 10.21
C ALA A 6 -16.99 23.11 10.58
N ASP A 7 -17.91 22.19 10.86
CA ASP A 7 -17.56 20.85 11.29
C ASP A 7 -16.65 20.18 10.25
N ILE A 8 -15.34 20.16 10.53
CA ILE A 8 -14.35 19.56 9.64
C ILE A 8 -14.54 18.04 9.69
N TRP A 9 -15.20 17.51 8.67
CA TRP A 9 -15.35 16.08 8.44
C TRP A 9 -14.59 15.66 7.20
N TYR A 10 -13.71 14.69 7.38
CA TYR A 10 -12.98 14.00 6.34
C TYR A 10 -13.71 12.72 5.96
N ARG A 11 -14.20 12.65 4.73
CA ARG A 11 -15.08 11.60 4.21
C ARG A 11 -14.24 10.63 3.41
N VAL A 12 -14.29 9.34 3.74
CA VAL A 12 -13.58 8.29 2.98
C VAL A 12 -14.56 7.63 2.02
N ARG A 13 -14.35 7.83 0.72
CA ARG A 13 -15.24 7.39 -0.37
C ARG A 13 -14.43 6.92 -1.59
N LYS A 14 -15.02 6.16 -2.50
CA LYS A 14 -14.39 5.87 -3.80
C LYS A 14 -14.38 7.10 -4.71
N THR A 15 -15.51 7.80 -4.75
CA THR A 15 -15.66 9.09 -5.43
C THR A 15 -16.58 9.98 -4.60
N TRP A 16 -16.48 11.30 -4.76
CA TRP A 16 -17.38 12.21 -4.05
C TRP A 16 -18.86 12.00 -4.42
N ALA A 17 -19.12 11.78 -5.73
CA ALA A 17 -20.45 11.57 -6.28
C ALA A 17 -21.13 10.29 -5.76
N ASP A 18 -20.35 9.24 -5.47
CA ASP A 18 -20.85 8.00 -4.88
C ASP A 18 -20.89 8.09 -3.34
N ALA A 19 -21.93 8.75 -2.82
CA ALA A 19 -22.14 8.88 -1.38
C ALA A 19 -22.37 7.53 -0.67
N LYS A 20 -22.82 6.49 -1.38
CA LYS A 20 -23.04 5.14 -0.83
C LYS A 20 -21.72 4.40 -0.60
N SER A 21 -20.68 4.74 -1.36
CA SER A 21 -19.32 4.28 -1.10
C SER A 21 -18.69 4.89 0.15
N GLN A 22 -19.41 5.64 0.99
CA GLN A 22 -18.80 6.16 2.21
C GLN A 22 -18.61 5.05 3.25
N ILE A 23 -17.36 4.76 3.57
CA ILE A 23 -16.97 3.79 4.60
C ILE A 23 -16.59 4.45 5.92
N GLY A 24 -16.32 5.75 5.92
CA GLY A 24 -15.93 6.48 7.12
C GLY A 24 -16.10 7.99 6.99
N ALA A 25 -16.27 8.63 8.15
CA ALA A 25 -16.23 10.07 8.31
C ALA A 25 -15.48 10.38 9.61
N PHE A 26 -14.37 11.11 9.52
CA PHE A 26 -13.47 11.36 10.64
C PHE A 26 -13.26 12.86 10.85
N ARG A 27 -13.09 13.28 12.11
CA ARG A 27 -12.69 14.66 12.43
C ARG A 27 -11.17 14.86 12.36
N VAL A 28 -10.42 13.75 12.35
CA VAL A 28 -8.95 13.73 12.29
C VAL A 28 -8.52 13.22 10.91
N LEU A 29 -7.73 14.01 10.19
CA LEU A 29 -7.30 13.70 8.83
C LEU A 29 -6.49 12.40 8.77
N GLU A 30 -5.59 12.19 9.73
CA GLU A 30 -4.74 11.00 9.78
C GLU A 30 -5.56 9.70 9.88
N ASN A 31 -6.63 9.69 10.68
CA ASN A 31 -7.52 8.53 10.77
C ASN A 31 -8.26 8.28 9.44
N ALA A 32 -8.65 9.35 8.73
CA ALA A 32 -9.26 9.22 7.41
C ALA A 32 -8.26 8.67 6.38
N LYS A 33 -7.00 9.12 6.42
CA LYS A 33 -5.92 8.61 5.56
C LYS A 33 -5.67 7.13 5.82
N ASN A 34 -5.51 6.72 7.08
CA ASN A 34 -5.33 5.32 7.46
C ASN A 34 -6.52 4.46 6.99
N CYS A 35 -7.75 4.95 7.13
CA CYS A 35 -8.94 4.26 6.62
C CYS A 35 -8.91 4.13 5.09
N ALA A 36 -8.50 5.16 4.36
CA ALA A 36 -8.34 5.09 2.91
C ALA A 36 -7.20 4.13 2.49
N ASP A 37 -6.08 4.11 3.23
CA ASP A 37 -4.95 3.20 3.00
C ASP A 37 -5.32 1.72 3.18
N GLU A 38 -6.18 1.42 4.16
CA GLU A 38 -6.67 0.06 4.41
C GLU A 38 -7.74 -0.40 3.41
N ASN A 39 -8.32 0.54 2.64
CA ASN A 39 -9.40 0.27 1.70
C ASN A 39 -8.97 0.68 0.27
N PRO A 40 -8.37 -0.25 -0.49
CA PRO A 40 -7.91 0.04 -1.85
C PRO A 40 -9.01 0.65 -2.74
N GLY A 41 -8.65 1.73 -3.44
CA GLY A 41 -9.59 2.46 -4.31
C GLY A 41 -10.49 3.49 -3.60
N TYR A 42 -10.23 3.79 -2.33
CA TYR A 42 -10.89 4.87 -1.60
C TYR A 42 -9.95 6.07 -1.43
N SER A 43 -10.52 7.27 -1.41
CA SER A 43 -9.84 8.54 -1.19
C SER A 43 -10.53 9.31 -0.06
N VAL A 44 -9.82 10.26 0.52
CA VAL A 44 -10.34 11.19 1.53
C VAL A 44 -10.76 12.49 0.84
N PHE A 45 -11.99 12.90 1.12
CA PHE A 45 -12.58 14.14 0.66
C PHE A 45 -12.88 15.06 1.85
N ASP A 46 -12.80 16.36 1.64
CA ASP A 46 -13.35 17.34 2.59
C ASP A 46 -14.89 17.44 2.47
N VAL A 47 -15.52 18.32 3.26
CA VAL A 47 -16.97 18.55 3.23
C VAL A 47 -17.48 19.17 1.93
N ASN A 48 -16.60 19.80 1.15
CA ASN A 48 -16.90 20.41 -0.15
C ASN A 48 -16.74 19.42 -1.30
N GLY A 49 -16.25 18.21 -1.02
CA GLY A 49 -15.97 17.19 -2.03
C GLY A 49 -14.62 17.34 -2.73
N VAL A 50 -13.73 18.15 -2.18
CA VAL A 50 -12.34 18.24 -2.65
C VAL A 50 -11.60 16.99 -2.21
N ASN A 51 -10.98 16.30 -3.17
CA ASN A 51 -10.09 15.18 -2.90
C ASN A 51 -8.79 15.71 -2.28
N ILE A 52 -8.60 15.45 -0.98
CA ILE A 52 -7.42 15.93 -0.23
C ILE A 52 -6.37 14.85 -0.03
N TYR A 53 -6.73 13.58 -0.27
CA TYR A 53 -5.82 12.46 -0.18
C TYR A 53 -6.33 11.29 -1.01
N THR A 54 -5.54 10.86 -1.98
CA THR A 54 -5.72 9.58 -2.63
C THR A 54 -4.53 8.72 -2.21
N PRO A 55 -4.77 7.64 -1.46
CA PRO A 55 -3.75 6.64 -1.20
C PRO A 55 -3.13 6.21 -2.53
N ASP A 56 -1.81 6.04 -2.55
CA ASP A 56 -1.16 5.31 -3.63
C ASP A 56 -1.39 3.81 -3.45
N THR A 57 -2.68 3.43 -3.42
CA THR A 57 -3.15 2.04 -3.41
C THR A 57 -3.63 1.68 -4.81
N ALA A 58 -2.90 2.13 -5.85
CA ALA A 58 -3.08 1.64 -7.21
C ALA A 58 -3.25 0.13 -7.11
N ALA A 59 -4.47 -0.36 -7.37
CA ALA A 59 -4.89 -1.71 -7.02
C ALA A 59 -3.85 -2.66 -7.60
N PHE A 60 -2.96 -3.14 -6.74
CA PHE A 60 -1.73 -3.75 -7.20
C PHE A 60 -2.12 -5.01 -7.92
N SER A 61 -2.00 -4.99 -9.24
CA SER A 61 -2.34 -6.14 -10.06
C SER A 61 -1.21 -7.15 -9.89
N PRO A 62 -1.48 -8.33 -9.30
CA PRO A 62 -0.43 -9.31 -9.10
C PRO A 62 0.25 -9.64 -10.42
N TYR A 63 1.58 -9.66 -10.40
CA TYR A 63 2.37 -10.00 -11.59
C TYR A 63 3.47 -10.99 -11.23
N LEU A 64 3.98 -11.66 -12.26
CA LEU A 64 5.04 -12.65 -12.11
C LEU A 64 6.41 -11.97 -12.21
N VAL A 65 7.32 -12.41 -11.35
CA VAL A 65 8.73 -12.06 -11.45
C VAL A 65 9.58 -13.31 -11.49
N ARG A 66 10.67 -13.24 -12.25
CA ARG A 66 11.73 -14.25 -12.24
C ARG A 66 12.88 -13.79 -11.35
N VAL A 67 13.20 -14.60 -10.34
CA VAL A 67 14.36 -14.41 -9.47
C VAL A 67 15.57 -15.09 -10.12
N SER A 68 16.68 -14.35 -10.26
CA SER A 68 17.90 -14.83 -10.92
C SER A 68 18.94 -15.43 -9.96
N ILE A 69 18.83 -15.18 -8.65
CA ILE A 69 19.80 -15.62 -7.64
C ILE A 69 19.24 -16.75 -6.77
N THR A 70 20.12 -17.58 -6.22
CA THR A 70 19.74 -18.80 -5.47
C THR A 70 19.44 -18.55 -4.00
N ASP A 71 19.91 -17.44 -3.43
CA ASP A 71 19.91 -17.15 -2.00
C ASP A 71 19.24 -15.80 -1.67
N LEU A 72 18.25 -15.40 -2.48
CA LEU A 72 17.48 -14.18 -2.23
C LEU A 72 16.73 -14.30 -0.89
N ASN A 73 17.20 -13.54 0.09
CA ASN A 73 16.68 -13.55 1.45
C ASN A 73 15.23 -13.06 1.50
N ILE A 74 14.39 -13.81 2.20
CA ILE A 74 13.01 -13.44 2.48
C ILE A 74 12.92 -12.69 3.82
N ARG A 75 12.33 -11.49 3.83
CA ARG A 75 12.25 -10.61 5.00
C ARG A 75 10.83 -10.40 5.53
N LYS A 76 10.72 -10.02 6.81
CA LYS A 76 9.43 -9.77 7.47
C LYS A 76 8.73 -8.49 6.98
N GLY A 77 9.46 -7.53 6.43
CA GLY A 77 8.92 -6.26 5.93
C GLY A 77 9.72 -5.73 4.74
N PRO A 78 9.23 -4.64 4.12
CA PRO A 78 9.83 -4.03 2.94
C PRO A 78 11.07 -3.22 3.33
N GLY A 79 12.20 -3.89 3.53
CA GLY A 79 13.46 -3.22 3.84
C GLY A 79 14.54 -4.12 4.44
N THR A 80 15.81 -3.73 4.30
CA THR A 80 16.94 -4.46 4.89
C THR A 80 17.05 -4.32 6.42
N ASP A 81 16.35 -3.34 6.98
CA ASP A 81 16.11 -3.10 8.40
C ASP A 81 15.15 -4.11 9.04
N TYR A 82 14.31 -4.78 8.24
CA TYR A 82 13.45 -5.85 8.73
C TYR A 82 14.20 -7.18 8.86
N ALA A 83 13.90 -7.91 9.93
CA ALA A 83 14.51 -9.21 10.19
C ALA A 83 14.32 -10.19 9.02
N LYS A 84 15.37 -10.96 8.73
CA LYS A 84 15.30 -12.11 7.82
C LYS A 84 14.41 -13.18 8.45
N THR A 85 13.75 -13.97 7.61
CA THR A 85 12.88 -15.06 8.07
C THR A 85 13.61 -16.39 8.22
N GLY A 86 14.92 -16.43 7.92
CA GLY A 86 15.71 -17.66 7.82
C GLY A 86 15.46 -18.46 6.55
N LYS A 87 14.56 -18.00 5.66
CA LYS A 87 14.24 -18.63 4.38
C LYS A 87 14.73 -17.77 3.20
N PHE A 88 14.95 -18.41 2.06
CA PHE A 88 15.26 -17.80 0.78
C PHE A 88 14.33 -18.37 -0.30
N THR A 89 14.07 -17.63 -1.37
CA THR A 89 13.19 -18.09 -2.45
C THR A 89 13.86 -19.09 -3.40
N GLY A 90 15.14 -18.88 -3.73
CA GLY A 90 15.80 -19.61 -4.82
C GLY A 90 15.51 -19.03 -6.21
N LYS A 91 16.18 -19.58 -7.22
CA LYS A 91 15.90 -19.28 -8.64
C LYS A 91 14.51 -19.82 -8.97
N GLY A 92 13.65 -19.00 -9.58
CA GLY A 92 12.29 -19.41 -9.90
C GLY A 92 11.41 -18.25 -10.31
N VAL A 93 10.14 -18.56 -10.57
CA VAL A 93 9.10 -17.58 -10.88
C VAL A 93 8.16 -17.44 -9.70
N PHE A 94 7.88 -16.22 -9.28
CA PHE A 94 7.08 -15.91 -8.09
C PHE A 94 6.02 -14.87 -8.42
N THR A 95 4.86 -14.98 -7.78
CA THR A 95 3.79 -13.98 -7.86
C THR A 95 4.00 -12.91 -6.79
N ILE A 96 4.16 -11.66 -7.22
CA ILE A 96 4.14 -10.48 -6.36
C ILE A 96 2.68 -10.05 -6.21
N VAL A 97 2.27 -9.65 -5.01
CA VAL A 97 0.90 -9.21 -4.69
C VAL A 97 0.85 -7.83 -4.02
N GLU A 98 2.00 -7.27 -3.67
CA GLU A 98 2.13 -5.93 -3.09
C GLU A 98 3.54 -5.43 -3.39
N MET A 99 3.69 -4.13 -3.67
CA MET A 99 4.99 -3.47 -3.78
C MET A 99 5.08 -2.32 -2.78
N LYS A 100 6.23 -2.17 -2.12
CA LYS A 100 6.53 -1.03 -1.26
C LYS A 100 7.96 -0.58 -1.44
N SER A 101 8.17 0.74 -1.38
CA SER A 101 9.51 1.30 -1.23
C SER A 101 10.07 0.94 0.15
N GLY A 102 11.38 0.73 0.22
CA GLY A 102 12.02 0.27 1.45
C GLY A 102 13.53 0.25 1.37
N LYS A 103 14.21 0.32 2.51
CA LYS A 103 15.68 0.44 2.57
C LYS A 103 16.37 -0.74 1.88
N GLY A 104 17.44 -0.46 1.13
CA GLY A 104 18.28 -1.48 0.52
C GLY A 104 17.65 -2.18 -0.69
N SER A 105 16.69 -1.51 -1.36
CA SER A 105 16.33 -1.87 -2.73
C SER A 105 15.94 -0.63 -3.55
N THR A 106 16.45 -0.50 -4.77
CA THR A 106 16.14 0.63 -5.67
C THR A 106 14.83 0.38 -6.43
N ALA A 107 14.60 -0.85 -6.86
CA ALA A 107 13.34 -1.30 -7.47
C ALA A 107 12.23 -1.56 -6.43
N GLY A 108 12.52 -1.40 -5.15
CA GLY A 108 11.59 -1.62 -4.05
C GLY A 108 11.44 -3.09 -3.65
N TRP A 109 10.45 -3.35 -2.82
CA TRP A 109 10.20 -4.65 -2.21
C TRP A 109 8.89 -5.22 -2.71
N GLY A 110 8.90 -6.51 -3.05
CA GLY A 110 7.72 -7.24 -3.49
C GLY A 110 7.28 -8.27 -2.45
N ARG A 111 6.00 -8.27 -2.10
CA ARG A 111 5.40 -9.28 -1.22
C ARG A 111 4.98 -10.51 -2.03
N LEU A 112 5.39 -11.69 -1.57
CA LEU A 112 5.03 -12.96 -2.20
C LEU A 112 3.60 -13.39 -1.86
N LYS A 113 2.89 -13.98 -2.84
CA LYS A 113 1.55 -14.56 -2.64
C LYS A 113 1.51 -15.68 -1.60
N SER A 114 2.60 -16.46 -1.47
CA SER A 114 2.67 -17.67 -0.63
C SER A 114 2.79 -17.41 0.88
N GLY A 115 2.25 -16.31 1.40
CA GLY A 115 2.21 -16.04 2.85
C GLY A 115 3.19 -14.98 3.34
N ALA A 116 3.01 -13.75 2.81
CA ALA A 116 3.29 -12.49 3.49
C ALA A 116 4.74 -12.20 3.90
N ARG A 117 5.68 -12.38 2.98
CA ARG A 117 7.07 -11.96 3.19
C ARG A 117 7.63 -11.25 1.97
N TRP A 118 8.64 -10.43 2.20
CA TRP A 118 9.14 -9.45 1.25
C TRP A 118 10.48 -9.90 0.67
N ILE A 119 10.64 -9.69 -0.64
CA ILE A 119 11.90 -9.87 -1.36
C ILE A 119 12.28 -8.57 -2.05
N SER A 120 13.58 -8.33 -2.23
CA SER A 120 14.07 -7.19 -3.01
C SER A 120 13.81 -7.44 -4.49
N LEU A 121 13.24 -6.43 -5.17
CA LEU A 121 12.92 -6.51 -6.59
C LEU A 121 14.12 -6.21 -7.50
N ASP A 122 15.25 -5.74 -6.96
CA ASP A 122 16.47 -5.51 -7.76
C ASP A 122 17.02 -6.81 -8.36
N TYR A 123 16.75 -7.95 -7.72
CA TYR A 123 17.15 -9.28 -8.18
C TYR A 123 16.05 -10.00 -8.97
N CYS A 124 15.00 -9.27 -9.33
CA CYS A 124 13.82 -9.78 -10.00
C CYS A 124 13.67 -9.16 -11.39
N LYS A 125 13.23 -9.96 -12.38
CA LYS A 125 12.77 -9.44 -13.67
C LYS A 125 11.28 -9.72 -13.81
N LYS A 126 10.49 -8.69 -14.09
CA LYS A 126 9.06 -8.83 -14.41
C LYS A 126 8.91 -9.65 -15.70
N ILE A 127 7.95 -10.57 -15.69
CA ILE A 127 7.54 -11.39 -16.85
C ILE A 127 6.20 -10.87 -17.36
#